data_AF-A0A6A0GU33-F1
#
_entry.id   AF-A0A6A0GU33-F1
#
_cell.length_a   1.000
_cell.length_b   1.000
_cell.length_c   1.000
_cell.angle_alpha   90.00
_cell.angle_beta   90.00
_cell.angle_gamma   90.00
#
_symmetry.space_group_name_H-M   'P 1'
#
loop_
_entity.id
_entity.type
_entity.pdbx_description
1 polymer ?
#
loop_
_entity_poly.entity_id
_entity_poly.type
_entity_poly.pdbx_seq_one_letter_code
_entity_poly.pdbx_strand_id
1 'polypeptide(L)'
;MGFWASVFFAFADTATVRRVVKALPRVGVGIKYGIPQTRRASLMSPRQLFRAANMTQKWQRREISNFEYLMFLNTVAGRTYNDLNQYPVFPWVVTNYESVELDLSQPSNYRDLSKHALLMPVLVCHLRFHRSVAMLQQNIGYEFKDKYLLQLALTHPSFRENFGTNPDHVRNSLTNCGVRQPEYGDRRVLHMNTRKRGM
;
A
#
# COMPACT_ATOMS: atom_id res chain seq x y z
N MET A 1 -11.56 -20.07 -20.04
CA MET A 1 -10.55 -19.68 -19.03
C MET A 1 -9.32 -20.56 -19.26
N GLY A 2 -8.35 -20.10 -20.05
CA GLY A 2 -7.17 -20.91 -20.38
C GLY A 2 -6.24 -21.00 -19.18
N PHE A 3 -5.90 -22.21 -18.74
CA PHE A 3 -4.87 -22.45 -17.74
C PHE A 3 -3.51 -22.04 -18.31
N TRP A 4 -3.08 -20.82 -18.04
CA TRP A 4 -1.71 -20.42 -18.27
C TRP A 4 -0.86 -21.02 -17.15
N ALA A 5 -0.14 -22.09 -17.44
CA ALA A 5 0.90 -22.58 -16.55
C ALA A 5 1.98 -21.48 -16.44
N SER A 6 2.33 -21.11 -15.21
CA SER A 6 3.41 -20.17 -14.94
C SER A 6 4.37 -20.79 -13.93
N VAL A 7 5.66 -20.59 -14.13
CA VAL A 7 6.71 -21.10 -13.23
C VAL A 7 7.50 -19.91 -12.71
N PHE A 8 7.83 -19.94 -11.42
CA PHE A 8 8.62 -18.91 -10.76
C PHE A 8 9.99 -19.45 -10.39
N PHE A 9 11.04 -18.68 -10.67
CA PHE A 9 12.43 -19.02 -10.36
C PHE A 9 13.05 -17.94 -9.49
N ALA A 10 13.71 -18.37 -8.41
CA ALA A 10 14.57 -17.51 -7.61
C ALA A 10 16.04 -17.73 -8.03
N PHE A 11 16.79 -16.64 -8.14
CA PHE A 11 18.23 -16.67 -8.44
C PHE A 11 18.99 -15.96 -7.33
N ALA A 12 20.27 -16.32 -7.15
CA ALA A 12 21.12 -15.75 -6.09
C ALA A 12 21.38 -14.24 -6.29
N ASP A 13 21.41 -13.75 -7.53
CA ASP A 13 21.77 -12.38 -7.85
C ASP A 13 21.05 -11.83 -9.09
N THR A 14 20.92 -10.50 -9.13
CA THR A 14 20.27 -9.77 -10.23
C THR A 14 21.03 -9.86 -11.55
N ALA A 15 22.35 -10.08 -11.52
CA ALA A 15 23.12 -10.21 -12.77
C ALA A 15 22.78 -11.54 -13.48
N THR A 16 22.57 -12.61 -12.73
CA THR A 16 22.08 -13.89 -13.24
C THR A 16 20.70 -13.73 -13.89
N VAL A 17 19.77 -13.02 -13.24
CA VAL A 17 18.45 -12.70 -13.84
C VAL A 17 18.62 -12.00 -15.20
N ARG A 18 19.50 -11.00 -15.29
CA ARG A 18 19.77 -10.31 -16.56
C ARG A 18 20.36 -11.23 -17.63
N ARG A 19 21.24 -12.18 -17.27
CA ARG A 19 21.79 -13.16 -18.21
C ARG A 19 20.70 -14.10 -18.73
N VAL A 20 19.83 -14.61 -17.85
CA VAL A 20 18.71 -15.48 -18.21
C VAL A 20 17.74 -14.75 -19.15
N VAL A 21 17.32 -13.52 -18.82
CA VAL A 21 16.41 -12.73 -19.67
C VAL A 21 17.01 -12.44 -21.06
N LYS A 22 18.34 -12.31 -21.18
CA LYS A 22 19.01 -12.16 -22.48
C LYS A 22 18.89 -13.42 -23.36
N ALA A 23 18.90 -14.60 -22.75
CA ALA A 23 18.76 -15.88 -23.45
C ALA A 23 17.29 -16.20 -23.81
N LEU A 24 16.33 -15.70 -23.03
CA LEU A 24 14.90 -15.95 -23.26
C LEU A 24 14.33 -15.20 -24.49
N PRO A 25 13.19 -15.69 -25.04
CA PRO A 25 12.44 -15.01 -26.09
C PRO A 25 12.06 -13.57 -25.70
N ARG A 26 12.01 -12.67 -26.71
CA ARG A 26 11.75 -11.24 -26.53
C ARG A 26 10.25 -10.95 -26.35
N VAL A 27 9.65 -11.47 -25.27
CA VAL A 27 8.20 -11.31 -25.03
C VAL A 27 7.86 -10.14 -24.09
N GLY A 28 8.84 -9.57 -23.40
CA GLY A 28 8.64 -8.49 -22.44
C GLY A 28 7.79 -8.92 -21.26
N VAL A 29 6.73 -8.17 -21.00
CA VAL A 29 5.69 -8.47 -19.99
C VAL A 29 4.36 -8.89 -20.64
N GLY A 30 4.41 -9.31 -21.90
CA GLY A 30 3.24 -9.66 -22.70
C GLY A 30 2.54 -8.44 -23.34
N ILE A 31 1.51 -8.72 -24.13
CA ILE A 31 0.77 -7.72 -24.92
C ILE A 31 -0.34 -7.00 -24.13
N LYS A 32 -0.75 -7.55 -22.99
CA LYS A 32 -1.96 -7.14 -22.28
C LYS A 32 -1.90 -5.70 -21.76
N TYR A 33 -0.71 -5.23 -21.39
CA TYR A 33 -0.52 -3.97 -20.65
C TYR A 33 -0.17 -2.76 -21.51
N GLY A 34 -0.15 -2.91 -22.84
CA GLY A 34 0.25 -1.83 -23.76
C GLY A 34 1.73 -1.45 -23.66
N ILE A 35 2.57 -2.34 -23.10
CA ILE A 35 4.02 -2.14 -22.96
C ILE A 35 4.73 -2.83 -24.13
N PRO A 36 5.72 -2.18 -24.78
CA PRO A 36 6.49 -2.81 -25.86
C PRO A 36 7.15 -4.12 -25.43
N GLN A 37 7.02 -5.16 -26.27
CA GLN A 37 7.59 -6.49 -26.02
C GLN A 37 9.11 -6.49 -26.23
N THR A 38 9.82 -5.99 -25.23
CA THR A 38 11.28 -5.91 -25.22
C THR A 38 11.84 -6.64 -24.01
N ARG A 39 13.06 -7.20 -24.13
CA ARG A 39 13.76 -7.78 -22.96
C ARG A 39 13.98 -6.76 -21.84
N ARG A 40 14.09 -5.47 -22.20
CA ARG A 40 14.16 -4.38 -21.24
C ARG A 40 12.88 -4.30 -20.41
N ALA A 41 11.72 -4.48 -21.02
CA ALA A 41 10.43 -4.47 -20.31
C ALA A 41 10.36 -5.55 -19.22
N SER A 42 10.92 -6.74 -19.46
CA SER A 42 10.99 -7.81 -18.44
C SER A 42 11.89 -7.47 -17.23
N LEU A 43 12.76 -6.45 -17.36
CA LEU A 43 13.70 -6.01 -16.31
C LEU A 43 13.34 -4.65 -15.72
N MET A 44 12.21 -4.05 -16.13
CA MET A 44 11.76 -2.75 -15.62
C MET A 44 11.33 -2.88 -14.16
N SER A 45 11.59 -1.84 -13.37
CA SER A 45 11.08 -1.79 -12.00
C SER A 45 9.55 -1.64 -11.99
N PRO A 46 8.86 -2.03 -10.90
CA PRO A 46 7.41 -1.84 -10.76
C PRO A 46 6.93 -0.42 -11.10
N ARG A 47 7.68 0.61 -10.68
CA ARG A 47 7.37 2.02 -10.97
C ARG A 47 7.47 2.34 -12.46
N GLN A 48 8.47 1.77 -13.14
CA GLN A 48 8.65 1.96 -14.58
C GLN A 48 7.55 1.25 -15.37
N LEU A 49 7.19 0.01 -14.99
CA LEU A 49 6.11 -0.74 -15.61
C LEU A 49 4.77 -0.02 -15.46
N PHE A 50 4.45 0.46 -14.25
CA PHE A 50 3.22 1.21 -14.00
C PHE A 50 3.11 2.48 -14.88
N ARG A 51 4.20 3.23 -15.02
CA ARG A 51 4.24 4.45 -15.84
C ARG A 51 4.15 4.18 -17.34
N ALA A 52 4.71 3.07 -17.81
CA ALA A 52 4.72 2.72 -19.22
C ALA A 52 3.43 2.03 -19.69
N ALA A 53 2.66 1.44 -18.78
CA ALA A 53 1.40 0.79 -19.08
C ALA A 53 0.30 1.81 -19.41
N ASN A 54 -0.62 1.45 -20.30
CA ASN A 54 -1.84 2.22 -20.58
C ASN A 54 -3.07 1.74 -19.79
N MET A 55 -2.86 0.86 -18.80
CA MET A 55 -3.93 0.17 -18.07
C MET A 55 -4.78 1.13 -17.22
N THR A 56 -4.17 2.18 -16.65
CA THR A 56 -4.90 3.18 -15.86
C THR A 56 -5.91 3.94 -16.71
N GLN A 57 -5.52 4.33 -17.93
CA GLN A 57 -6.41 5.02 -18.86
C GLN A 57 -7.55 4.11 -19.32
N LYS A 58 -7.25 2.84 -19.63
CA LYS A 58 -8.27 1.85 -19.98
C LYS A 58 -9.29 1.66 -18.85
N TRP A 59 -8.81 1.58 -17.61
CA TRP A 59 -9.68 1.45 -16.44
C TRP A 59 -10.58 2.69 -16.26
N GLN A 60 -10.02 3.89 -16.36
CA GLN A 60 -10.78 5.15 -16.30
C GLN A 60 -11.84 5.26 -17.39
N ARG A 61 -11.54 4.76 -18.60
CA ARG A 61 -12.47 4.69 -19.73
C ARG A 61 -13.46 3.53 -19.66
N ARG A 62 -13.42 2.72 -18.60
CA ARG A 62 -14.24 1.51 -18.41
C ARG A 62 -14.02 0.44 -19.49
N GLU A 63 -12.87 0.46 -20.16
CA GLU A 63 -12.47 -0.58 -21.13
C GLU A 63 -12.03 -1.88 -20.43
N ILE A 64 -11.66 -1.80 -19.15
CA ILE A 64 -11.33 -2.94 -18.30
C ILE A 64 -12.04 -2.83 -16.95
N SER A 65 -12.34 -3.99 -16.36
CA SER A 65 -13.02 -4.07 -15.07
C SER A 65 -12.10 -3.69 -13.89
N ASN A 66 -12.71 -3.38 -12.74
CA ASN A 66 -11.99 -3.18 -11.48
C ASN A 66 -11.12 -4.39 -11.14
N PHE A 67 -11.63 -5.61 -11.34
CA PHE A 67 -10.90 -6.85 -11.09
C PHE A 67 -9.64 -6.95 -11.96
N GLU A 68 -9.76 -6.68 -13.26
CA GLU A 68 -8.62 -6.73 -14.17
C GLU A 68 -7.57 -5.67 -13.86
N TYR A 69 -8.01 -4.47 -13.48
CA TYR A 69 -7.11 -3.40 -13.09
C TYR A 69 -6.39 -3.74 -11.77
N LEU A 70 -7.09 -4.28 -10.77
CA LEU A 70 -6.47 -4.75 -9.52
C LEU A 70 -5.51 -5.92 -9.77
N MET A 71 -5.83 -6.83 -10.68
CA MET A 71 -4.91 -7.89 -11.09
C MET A 71 -3.65 -7.32 -11.74
N PHE A 72 -3.79 -6.32 -12.62
CA PHE A 72 -2.64 -5.61 -13.20
C PHE A 72 -1.76 -4.97 -12.12
N LEU A 73 -2.35 -4.27 -11.15
CA LEU A 73 -1.59 -3.65 -10.05
C LEU A 73 -0.83 -4.69 -9.25
N ASN A 74 -1.47 -5.82 -8.93
CA ASN A 74 -0.82 -6.94 -8.24
C ASN A 74 0.36 -7.50 -9.04
N THR A 75 0.17 -7.78 -10.33
CA THR A 75 1.25 -8.28 -11.20
C THR A 75 2.42 -7.32 -11.27
N VAL A 76 2.18 -6.02 -11.47
CA VAL A 76 3.25 -5.01 -11.55
C VAL A 76 3.96 -4.81 -10.21
N ALA A 77 3.25 -4.98 -9.09
CA ALA A 77 3.85 -4.97 -7.75
C ALA A 77 4.68 -6.22 -7.44
N GLY A 78 4.77 -7.19 -8.36
CA GLY A 78 5.54 -8.42 -8.18
C GLY A 78 4.76 -9.54 -7.48
N ARG A 79 3.44 -9.41 -7.31
CA ARG A 79 2.61 -10.47 -6.70
C ARG A 79 2.37 -11.61 -7.69
N THR A 80 2.35 -12.84 -7.18
CA THR A 80 2.24 -14.06 -7.98
C THR A 80 1.46 -15.15 -7.26
N TYR A 81 0.79 -16.02 -8.02
CA TYR A 81 0.14 -17.22 -7.48
C TYR A 81 1.13 -18.32 -7.07
N ASN A 82 2.40 -18.21 -7.53
CA ASN A 82 3.44 -19.22 -7.28
C ASN A 82 4.14 -19.07 -5.91
N ASP A 83 3.90 -17.98 -5.18
CA ASP A 83 4.49 -17.74 -3.85
C ASP A 83 3.40 -17.19 -2.91
N LEU A 84 3.07 -17.98 -1.88
CA LEU A 84 2.05 -17.62 -0.89
C LEU A 84 2.41 -16.35 -0.11
N ASN A 85 3.69 -16.06 0.09
CA ASN A 85 4.13 -14.83 0.77
C ASN A 85 3.91 -13.58 -0.10
N GLN A 86 3.77 -13.77 -1.42
CA GLN A 86 3.61 -12.72 -2.41
C GLN A 86 2.28 -12.86 -3.18
N TYR A 87 1.27 -13.46 -2.55
CA TYR A 87 -0.03 -13.68 -3.18
C TYR A 87 -0.74 -12.36 -3.52
N PRO A 88 -1.53 -12.30 -4.62
CA PRO A 88 -2.32 -11.12 -4.96
C PRO A 88 -3.24 -10.66 -3.83
N VAL A 89 -3.32 -9.35 -3.61
CA VAL A 89 -4.09 -8.72 -2.55
C VAL A 89 -5.31 -8.02 -3.14
N PHE A 90 -6.47 -8.21 -2.51
CA PHE A 90 -7.72 -7.55 -2.85
C PHE A 90 -8.33 -6.88 -1.62
N PRO A 91 -8.98 -5.72 -1.78
CA PRO A 91 -9.72 -5.12 -0.70
C PRO A 91 -10.99 -5.93 -0.45
N TRP A 92 -11.36 -6.03 0.82
CA TRP A 92 -12.72 -6.40 1.19
C TRP A 92 -13.66 -5.24 0.84
N VAL A 93 -14.72 -5.55 0.09
CA VAL A 93 -15.65 -4.53 -0.41
C VAL A 93 -16.91 -4.47 0.45
N VAL A 94 -17.48 -5.62 0.82
CA VAL A 94 -18.72 -5.70 1.59
C VAL A 94 -18.45 -5.71 3.10
N THR A 95 -19.31 -5.07 3.88
CA THR A 95 -19.30 -5.06 5.35
C THR A 95 -20.34 -6.00 5.95
N ASN A 96 -21.51 -6.10 5.33
CA ASN A 96 -22.64 -6.86 5.84
C ASN A 96 -22.61 -8.32 5.34
N TYR A 97 -22.35 -9.25 6.25
CA TYR A 97 -22.35 -10.70 5.99
C TYR A 97 -23.42 -11.44 6.80
N GLU A 98 -24.29 -10.71 7.51
CA GLU A 98 -25.28 -11.26 8.44
C GLU A 98 -26.71 -11.21 7.89
N SER A 99 -27.03 -10.19 7.07
CA SER A 99 -28.35 -10.06 6.47
C SER A 99 -28.61 -11.16 5.43
N VAL A 100 -29.85 -11.65 5.39
CA VAL A 100 -30.31 -12.65 4.40
C VAL A 100 -30.26 -12.10 2.98
N GLU A 101 -30.55 -10.81 2.82
CA GLU A 101 -30.49 -10.10 1.55
C GLU A 101 -29.48 -8.94 1.64
N LEU A 102 -28.72 -8.74 0.55
CA LEU A 102 -27.72 -7.69 0.44
C LEU A 102 -28.18 -6.63 -0.56
N ASP A 103 -28.68 -5.50 -0.04
CA ASP A 103 -29.03 -4.35 -0.86
C ASP A 103 -27.78 -3.61 -1.35
N LEU A 104 -27.51 -3.70 -2.65
CA LEU A 104 -26.35 -3.07 -3.29
C LEU A 104 -26.50 -1.54 -3.46
N SER A 105 -27.69 -0.98 -3.23
CA SER A 105 -27.91 0.47 -3.28
C SER A 105 -27.54 1.16 -1.97
N GLN A 106 -27.47 0.42 -0.85
CA GLN A 106 -27.17 0.96 0.46
C GLN A 106 -25.65 1.21 0.65
N PRO A 107 -25.22 2.46 0.86
CA PRO A 107 -23.80 2.78 1.04
C PRO A 107 -23.17 2.15 2.29
N SER A 108 -23.97 1.88 3.33
CA SER A 108 -23.54 1.25 4.59
C SER A 108 -23.03 -0.19 4.42
N ASN A 109 -23.45 -0.88 3.34
CA ASN A 109 -23.02 -2.24 3.02
C ASN A 109 -21.61 -2.31 2.41
N TYR A 110 -20.97 -1.17 2.16
CA TYR A 110 -19.64 -1.09 1.54
C TYR A 110 -18.60 -0.50 2.48
N ARG A 111 -17.37 -1.03 2.39
CA ARG A 111 -16.21 -0.49 3.13
C ARG A 111 -15.75 0.82 2.51
N ASP A 112 -15.43 1.77 3.39
CA ASP A 112 -14.72 2.98 3.02
C ASP A 112 -13.25 2.64 2.68
N LEU A 113 -12.97 2.44 1.40
CA LEU A 113 -11.63 2.10 0.91
C LEU A 113 -10.62 3.23 1.15
N SER A 114 -11.08 4.49 1.17
CA SER A 114 -10.22 5.66 1.34
C SER A 114 -9.65 5.74 2.75
N LYS A 115 -10.46 5.43 3.78
CA LYS A 115 -9.96 5.30 5.16
C LYS A 115 -8.89 4.24 5.28
N HIS A 116 -9.13 3.05 4.74
CA HIS A 116 -8.17 1.94 4.81
C HIS A 116 -6.85 2.31 4.11
N ALA A 117 -6.92 2.94 2.93
CA ALA A 117 -5.74 3.38 2.20
C ALA A 117 -4.91 4.42 2.99
N LEU A 118 -5.57 5.33 3.72
CA LEU A 118 -4.90 6.37 4.51
C LEU A 118 -4.31 5.87 5.83
N LEU A 119 -4.79 4.74 6.37
CA LEU A 119 -4.17 4.10 7.53
C LEU A 119 -2.84 3.40 7.18
N MET A 120 -2.64 3.01 5.92
CA MET A 120 -1.44 2.29 5.50
C MET A 120 -0.15 3.11 5.70
N PRO A 121 -0.04 4.39 5.30
CA PRO A 121 1.12 5.22 5.61
C PRO A 121 1.43 5.31 7.11
N VAL A 122 0.40 5.44 7.95
CA VAL A 122 0.55 5.49 9.42
C VAL A 122 1.18 4.20 9.93
N LEU A 123 0.64 3.05 9.52
CA LEU A 123 1.15 1.73 9.89
C LEU A 123 2.59 1.52 9.41
N VAL A 124 2.89 1.87 8.16
CA VAL A 124 4.24 1.73 7.60
C VAL A 124 5.23 2.61 8.36
N CYS A 125 4.85 3.85 8.69
CA CYS A 125 5.69 4.74 9.49
C CYS A 125 5.99 4.13 10.87
N HIS A 126 4.96 3.60 11.54
CA HIS A 126 5.09 2.92 12.83
C HIS A 126 6.02 1.69 12.76
N LEU A 127 5.83 0.81 11.78
CA LEU A 127 6.69 -0.37 11.58
C LEU A 127 8.14 0.02 11.29
N ARG A 128 8.36 1.04 10.44
CA ARG A 128 9.71 1.53 10.15
C ARG A 128 10.37 2.12 11.38
N PHE A 129 9.63 2.86 12.19
CA PHE A 129 10.12 3.43 13.44
C PHE A 129 10.56 2.33 14.41
N HIS A 130 9.73 1.30 14.65
CA HIS A 130 10.10 0.19 15.53
C HIS A 130 11.33 -0.58 15.03
N ARG A 131 11.47 -0.75 13.71
CA ARG A 131 12.68 -1.37 13.13
C ARG A 131 13.93 -0.52 13.35
N SER A 132 13.82 0.80 13.20
CA SER A 132 14.92 1.72 13.49
C SER A 132 15.30 1.72 14.97
N VAL A 133 14.31 1.67 15.86
CA VAL A 133 14.54 1.55 17.30
C VAL A 133 15.26 0.24 17.64
N ALA A 134 14.87 -0.88 17.02
CA ALA A 134 15.56 -2.14 17.23
C ALA A 134 17.05 -2.06 16.85
N MET A 135 17.39 -1.41 15.72
CA MET A 135 18.78 -1.17 15.33
C MET A 135 19.50 -0.21 16.29
N LEU A 136 18.83 0.83 16.79
CA LEU A 136 19.42 1.75 17.75
C LEU A 136 19.81 1.05 19.06
N GLN A 137 18.93 0.20 19.59
CA GLN A 137 19.23 -0.59 20.79
C GLN A 137 20.41 -1.53 20.59
N GLN A 138 20.49 -2.17 19.42
CA GLN A 138 21.64 -3.00 19.05
C GLN A 138 22.95 -2.19 19.05
N ASN A 139 22.92 -0.95 18.55
CA ASN A 139 24.09 -0.08 18.51
C ASN A 139 24.50 0.44 19.91
N ILE A 140 23.54 0.70 20.79
CA ILE A 140 23.80 1.16 22.18
C ILE A 140 24.22 0.00 23.08
N GLY A 141 23.92 -1.25 22.68
CA GLY A 141 24.18 -2.44 23.51
C GLY A 141 23.24 -2.55 24.72
N TYR A 142 22.08 -1.89 24.67
CA TYR A 142 21.10 -1.89 25.75
C TYR A 142 19.68 -2.08 25.20
N GLU A 143 18.96 -3.06 25.73
CA GLU A 143 17.56 -3.31 25.40
C GLU A 143 16.65 -2.66 26.45
N PHE A 144 15.79 -1.74 25.99
CA PHE A 144 14.83 -1.08 26.87
C PHE A 144 13.65 -2.02 27.14
N LYS A 145 13.32 -2.23 28.42
CA LYS A 145 12.13 -2.98 28.83
C LYS A 145 10.84 -2.34 28.34
N ASP A 146 10.78 -1.01 28.38
CA ASP A 146 9.65 -0.22 27.87
C ASP A 146 10.02 0.52 26.58
N LYS A 147 9.49 0.00 25.46
CA LYS A 147 9.69 0.58 24.12
C LYS A 147 8.91 1.88 23.93
N TYR A 148 7.82 2.09 24.67
CA TYR A 148 7.03 3.32 24.59
C TYR A 148 7.77 4.49 25.24
N LEU A 149 8.47 4.25 26.35
CA LEU A 149 9.30 5.27 26.99
C LEU A 149 10.41 5.75 26.04
N LEU A 150 11.07 4.83 25.35
CA LEU A 150 12.09 5.16 24.34
C LEU A 150 11.47 5.94 23.17
N GLN A 151 10.30 5.52 22.69
CA GLN A 151 9.58 6.24 21.65
C GLN A 151 9.26 7.68 22.07
N LEU A 152 8.74 7.86 23.30
CA LEU A 152 8.42 9.16 23.86
C LEU A 152 9.66 10.04 24.00
N ALA A 153 10.78 9.49 24.49
CA ALA A 153 12.04 10.20 24.61
C ALA A 153 12.59 10.70 23.26
N LEU A 154 12.28 9.99 22.17
CA LEU A 154 12.65 10.36 20.80
C LEU A 154 11.65 11.32 20.14
N THR A 155 10.53 11.67 20.79
CA THR A 155 9.59 12.66 20.26
C THR A 155 10.04 14.09 20.59
N HIS A 156 9.97 14.97 19.59
CA HIS A 156 10.28 16.38 19.75
C HIS A 156 8.98 17.19 20.01
N PRO A 157 8.97 18.24 20.85
CA PRO A 157 7.77 19.06 21.11
C PRO A 157 7.15 19.72 19.87
N SER A 158 7.94 19.94 18.82
CA SER A 158 7.43 20.45 17.53
C SER A 158 6.72 19.39 16.69
N PHE A 159 6.73 18.12 17.11
CA PHE A 159 6.04 17.04 16.41
C PHE A 159 4.53 17.23 16.53
N ARG A 160 3.88 17.47 15.39
CA ARG A 160 2.41 17.51 15.27
C ARG A 160 1.93 16.25 14.55
N GLU A 161 0.63 15.97 14.68
CA GLU A 161 -0.06 14.80 14.11
C GLU A 161 0.54 14.33 12.79
N ASN A 162 1.08 13.11 12.79
CA ASN A 162 1.84 12.61 11.66
C ASN A 162 1.15 11.38 11.11
N PHE A 163 0.56 11.53 9.92
CA PHE A 163 -0.11 10.44 9.23
C PHE A 163 0.87 9.52 8.48
N GLY A 164 2.15 9.51 8.86
CA GLY A 164 3.22 8.78 8.16
C GLY A 164 3.59 9.34 6.78
N THR A 165 2.97 10.45 6.36
CA THR A 165 3.20 11.19 5.11
C THR A 165 2.84 12.67 5.35
N ASN A 166 3.03 13.53 4.34
CA ASN A 166 2.66 14.93 4.43
C ASN A 166 1.18 15.10 4.83
N PRO A 167 0.88 15.76 5.97
CA PRO A 167 -0.49 15.97 6.45
C PRO A 167 -1.42 16.64 5.44
N ASP A 168 -0.90 17.51 4.57
CA ASP A 168 -1.70 18.18 3.55
C ASP A 168 -2.23 17.20 2.49
N HIS A 169 -1.44 16.19 2.12
CA HIS A 169 -1.91 15.13 1.22
C HIS A 169 -3.03 14.32 1.86
N VAL A 170 -2.92 13.99 3.15
CA VAL A 170 -3.97 13.27 3.87
C VAL A 170 -5.24 14.09 3.97
N ARG A 171 -5.13 15.38 4.33
CA ARG A 171 -6.28 16.28 4.38
C ARG A 171 -6.97 16.38 3.03
N ASN A 172 -6.21 16.60 1.95
CA ASN A 172 -6.77 16.68 0.60
C ASN A 172 -7.45 15.37 0.16
N SER A 173 -6.84 14.23 0.47
CA SER A 173 -7.44 12.92 0.19
C SER A 173 -8.72 12.68 1.00
N LEU A 174 -8.76 13.08 2.28
CA LEU A 174 -9.97 12.98 3.11
C LEU A 174 -11.07 13.92 2.62
N THR A 175 -10.75 15.14 2.19
CA THR A 175 -11.74 16.07 1.64
C THR A 175 -12.35 15.55 0.32
N ASN A 176 -11.52 14.99 -0.56
CA ASN A 176 -11.97 14.57 -1.89
C ASN A 176 -12.61 13.17 -1.91
N CYS A 177 -12.14 12.27 -1.04
CA CYS A 177 -12.51 10.85 -1.07
C CYS A 177 -13.02 10.30 0.27
N GLY A 178 -12.93 11.07 1.35
CA GLY A 178 -13.38 10.65 2.68
C GLY A 178 -14.88 10.89 2.93
N VAL A 179 -15.32 10.55 4.13
CA VAL A 179 -16.72 10.70 4.56
C VAL A 179 -17.08 12.18 4.64
N ARG A 180 -18.18 12.56 3.97
CA ARG A 180 -18.64 13.96 3.88
C ARG A 180 -19.20 14.52 5.19
N GLN A 181 -19.66 13.66 6.10
CA GLN A 181 -20.14 14.03 7.43
C GLN A 181 -19.47 13.14 8.49
N PRO A 182 -18.23 13.43 8.88
CA PRO A 182 -17.57 12.70 9.95
C PRO A 182 -18.13 13.14 11.31
N GLU A 183 -18.33 12.19 12.21
CA GLU A 183 -18.57 12.48 13.62
C GLU A 183 -17.28 13.02 14.25
N TYR A 184 -17.33 14.25 14.74
CA TYR A 184 -16.21 14.86 15.45
C TYR A 184 -16.38 14.65 16.96
N GLY A 185 -15.38 14.05 17.60
CA GLY A 185 -15.31 13.94 19.06
C GLY A 185 -15.09 15.29 19.77
N ASP A 186 -15.14 15.29 21.11
CA ASP A 186 -15.00 16.51 21.91
C ASP A 186 -13.57 17.09 21.84
N ARG A 187 -13.47 18.35 21.38
CA ARG A 187 -12.20 19.10 21.27
C ARG A 187 -11.52 19.36 22.61
N ARG A 188 -12.24 19.23 23.74
CA ARG A 188 -11.69 19.47 25.09
C ARG A 188 -10.56 18.53 25.46
N VAL A 189 -10.53 17.32 24.91
CA VAL A 189 -9.48 16.30 25.17
C VAL A 189 -8.09 16.81 24.77
N LEU A 190 -7.96 17.46 23.61
CA LEU A 190 -6.68 17.99 23.14
C LEU A 190 -6.20 19.18 23.98
N HIS A 191 -7.14 20.04 24.38
CA HIS A 191 -6.83 21.23 25.17
C HIS A 191 -6.34 20.89 26.58
N MET A 192 -6.89 19.84 27.19
CA MET A 192 -6.48 19.36 28.51
C MET A 192 -5.05 18.77 28.52
N ASN A 193 -4.64 18.10 27.44
CA ASN A 193 -3.38 17.35 27.41
C ASN A 193 -2.17 18.16 26.89
N THR A 194 -2.38 19.25 26.14
CA THR A 194 -1.29 19.98 25.46
C THR A 194 -1.02 21.38 26.04
N ARG A 195 -1.93 21.92 26.85
CA ARG A 195 -1.77 23.26 27.41
C ARG A 195 -0.75 23.25 28.56
N LYS A 196 0.39 23.90 28.34
CA LYS A 196 1.26 24.31 29.44
C LYS A 196 0.54 25.41 30.22
N ARG A 197 0.25 25.18 31.50
CA ARG A 197 -0.38 26.17 32.39
C ARG A 197 0.54 27.38 32.47
N GLY A 198 0.11 28.52 31.92
CA GLY A 198 0.63 29.82 32.35
C GLY A 198 -0.01 30.16 33.69
N MET A 199 0.76 30.81 34.58
CA MET A 199 0.23 31.36 35.83
C MET A 199 -0.91 32.34 35.55
#